data_AF-A0A2U0TWF4-F1
#
_entry.id   AF-A0A2U0TWF4-F1
#
_cell.length_a   1.000
_cell.length_b   1.000
_cell.length_c   1.000
_cell.angle_alpha   90.00
_cell.angle_beta   90.00
_cell.angle_gamma   90.00
#
_symmetry.space_group_name_H-M   'P 1'
#
loop_
_entity.id
_entity.type
_entity.pdbx_description
1 polymer ?
#
loop_
_entity_poly.entity_id
_entity_poly.type
_entity_poly.pdbx_seq_one_letter_code
_entity_poly.pdbx_strand_id
1 'polypeptide(L)'
;MQITILYLLLQQIHSNNMKDKKAVTLKTLNKSNVWSIQESDVFRMWEAAERDADLKDNMRRYTDIIRSAFELEEVKIDKPEVIKKYEERGFKIGTTRVNDNNKQKIAIKKRPIMRVTDLTYENIHHISASKLIEVLGRNFGGGWESLSQSARDIIMAGFDISTNTLPQDRLHKAGGLYEKKIKDGYEVLEIPKGTWAEAIFAKEKPEIEVRQAKPAIKTDLDEEEEEELLPEEENNEEEEEDDFDEDKLTEESYRTTYDTDPNDLEYEAEEISDDTDF
;
A
#
# COMPACT_ATOMS: atom_id res chain seq x y z
N MET A 1 -36.26 18.70 11.78
CA MET A 1 -35.39 18.31 12.92
C MET A 1 -34.39 17.20 12.54
N GLN A 2 -34.79 16.14 11.83
CA GLN A 2 -33.87 15.05 11.43
C GLN A 2 -32.74 15.46 10.48
N ILE A 3 -32.98 16.38 9.54
CA ILE A 3 -31.94 16.83 8.57
C ILE A 3 -30.80 17.57 9.27
N THR A 4 -31.12 18.39 10.27
CA THR A 4 -30.14 19.15 11.05
C THR A 4 -29.26 18.24 11.91
N ILE A 5 -29.83 17.15 12.43
CA ILE A 5 -29.12 16.14 13.21
C ILE A 5 -28.17 15.32 12.31
N LEU A 6 -28.59 14.99 11.09
CA LEU A 6 -27.70 14.33 10.12
C LEU A 6 -26.51 15.22 9.72
N TYR A 7 -26.73 16.53 9.56
CA TYR A 7 -25.67 17.48 9.22
C TYR A 7 -24.66 17.65 10.37
N LEU A 8 -25.16 17.72 11.61
CA LEU A 8 -24.32 17.74 12.81
C LEU A 8 -23.55 16.43 12.99
N LEU A 9 -24.16 15.27 12.71
CA LEU A 9 -23.46 13.98 12.72
C LEU A 9 -22.41 13.87 11.62
N LEU A 10 -22.68 14.37 10.41
CA LEU A 10 -21.69 14.45 9.32
C LEU A 10 -20.52 15.36 9.68
N GLN A 11 -20.78 16.51 10.32
CA GLN A 11 -19.74 17.38 10.86
C GLN A 11 -18.96 16.72 12.01
N GLN A 12 -19.63 15.98 12.89
CA GLN A 12 -19.00 15.27 14.00
C GLN A 12 -18.15 14.08 13.50
N ILE A 13 -18.58 13.38 12.45
CA ILE A 13 -17.83 12.31 11.80
C ILE A 13 -16.62 12.88 11.05
N HIS A 14 -16.78 14.00 10.33
CA HIS A 14 -15.65 14.72 9.74
C HIS A 14 -14.67 15.21 10.81
N SER A 15 -15.16 15.72 11.94
CA SER A 15 -14.33 16.20 13.04
C SER A 15 -13.65 15.06 13.83
N ASN A 16 -14.27 13.88 13.91
CA ASN A 16 -13.69 12.71 14.58
C ASN A 16 -12.64 11.98 13.73
N ASN A 17 -12.66 12.14 12.40
CA ASN A 17 -11.56 11.68 11.52
C ASN A 17 -10.36 12.64 11.53
N MET A 18 -10.48 13.79 12.19
CA MET A 18 -9.37 14.71 12.47
C MET A 18 -8.75 14.48 13.86
N LYS A 19 -8.87 13.27 14.42
CA LYS A 19 -8.12 12.88 15.62
C LYS A 19 -6.62 12.91 15.31
N ASP A 20 -5.97 13.95 15.81
CA ASP A 20 -4.55 14.06 16.15
C ASP A 20 -3.54 13.44 15.16
N LYS A 21 -3.69 13.72 13.87
CA LYS A 21 -2.51 13.68 12.99
C LYS A 21 -1.58 14.81 13.44
N LYS A 22 -0.61 14.48 14.31
CA LYS A 22 0.50 15.38 14.67
C LYS A 22 0.92 16.12 13.39
N ALA A 23 0.87 17.45 13.42
CA ALA A 23 1.19 18.26 12.26
C ALA A 23 2.55 17.81 11.72
N VAL A 24 2.56 17.24 10.51
CA VAL A 24 3.79 16.79 9.87
C VAL A 24 4.64 18.04 9.64
N THR A 25 5.85 18.03 10.19
CA THR A 25 6.84 19.09 10.01
C THR A 25 7.93 18.57 9.11
N LEU A 26 8.75 19.46 8.55
CA LEU A 26 9.92 19.03 7.77
C LEU A 26 10.81 18.06 8.56
N LYS A 27 10.97 18.27 9.87
CA LYS A 27 11.80 17.42 10.73
C LYS A 27 11.25 15.99 10.87
N THR A 28 9.93 15.80 10.75
CA THR A 28 9.30 14.49 10.83
C THR A 28 8.99 13.88 9.47
N LEU A 29 9.21 14.61 8.36
CA LEU A 29 8.89 14.17 7.00
C LEU A 29 9.73 12.96 6.57
N ASN A 30 9.06 11.92 6.08
CA ASN A 30 9.65 10.68 5.57
C ASN A 30 8.86 10.21 4.33
N LYS A 31 9.34 9.14 3.67
CA LYS A 31 8.76 8.67 2.41
C LYS A 31 7.33 8.11 2.53
N SER A 32 6.89 7.72 3.73
CA SER A 32 5.51 7.28 3.97
C SER A 32 4.59 8.46 4.27
N ASN A 33 4.93 9.30 5.25
CA ASN A 33 4.06 10.38 5.69
C ASN A 33 3.93 11.53 4.67
N VAL A 34 4.84 11.63 3.69
CA VAL A 34 4.71 12.59 2.59
C VAL A 34 3.45 12.31 1.74
N TRP A 35 2.94 11.08 1.75
CA TRP A 35 1.66 10.76 1.10
C TRP A 35 0.44 11.22 1.91
N SER A 36 0.60 11.53 3.20
CA SER A 36 -0.49 12.03 4.05
C SER A 36 -0.70 13.54 3.96
N ILE A 37 0.33 14.30 3.55
CA ILE A 37 0.29 15.77 3.49
C ILE A 37 -0.40 16.28 2.23
N GLN A 38 -0.80 17.55 2.26
CA GLN A 38 -1.36 18.28 1.12
C GLN A 38 -0.36 19.31 0.58
N GLU A 39 -0.59 19.85 -0.62
CA GLU A 39 0.31 20.87 -1.19
C GLU A 39 0.40 22.12 -0.30
N SER A 40 -0.68 22.48 0.40
CA SER A 40 -0.69 23.59 1.37
C SER A 40 0.27 23.36 2.53
N ASP A 41 0.39 22.12 3.01
CA ASP A 41 1.32 21.77 4.07
C ASP A 41 2.76 21.88 3.59
N VAL A 42 3.03 21.52 2.32
CA VAL A 42 4.36 21.68 1.70
C VAL A 42 4.78 23.16 1.68
N PHE A 43 3.88 24.07 1.29
CA PHE A 43 4.19 25.51 1.30
C PHE A 43 4.46 26.04 2.70
N ARG A 44 3.63 25.65 3.70
CA ARG A 44 3.86 26.02 5.11
C ARG A 44 5.21 25.48 5.62
N MET A 45 5.56 24.27 5.21
CA MET A 45 6.80 23.63 5.57
C MET A 45 8.02 24.37 5.00
N TRP A 46 7.99 24.76 3.73
CA TRP A 46 9.05 25.58 3.15
C TRP A 46 9.15 26.96 3.79
N GLU A 47 8.04 27.63 4.08
CA GLU A 47 8.06 28.92 4.78
C GLU A 47 8.67 28.78 6.19
N ALA A 48 8.40 27.66 6.89
CA ALA A 48 9.02 27.37 8.17
C ALA A 48 10.54 27.10 8.05
N ALA A 49 10.99 26.42 6.99
CA ALA A 49 12.41 26.21 6.72
C ALA A 49 13.16 27.52 6.41
N GLU A 50 12.50 28.50 5.79
CA GLU A 50 13.13 29.81 5.55
C GLU A 50 13.52 30.51 6.86
N ARG A 51 12.82 30.22 7.96
CA ARG A 51 13.03 30.87 9.26
C ARG A 51 13.99 30.10 10.19
N ASP A 52 14.36 28.87 9.85
CA ASP A 52 15.18 27.96 10.67
C ASP A 52 16.43 27.51 9.89
N ALA A 53 17.63 27.92 10.35
CA ALA A 53 18.90 27.64 9.68
C ALA A 53 19.19 26.14 9.54
N ASP A 54 18.82 25.32 10.53
CA ASP A 54 19.04 23.87 10.51
C ASP A 54 18.18 23.17 9.44
N LEU A 55 17.00 23.73 9.14
CA LEU A 55 16.10 23.22 8.10
C LEU A 55 16.58 23.60 6.70
N LYS A 56 17.22 24.76 6.56
CA LYS A 56 17.76 25.26 5.29
C LYS A 56 18.85 24.35 4.73
N ASP A 57 19.75 23.86 5.60
CA ASP A 57 20.83 22.95 5.19
C ASP A 57 20.30 21.56 4.76
N ASN A 58 19.20 21.13 5.36
CA ASN A 58 18.54 19.86 5.04
C ASN A 58 17.50 19.96 3.91
N MET A 59 17.32 21.13 3.30
CA MET A 59 16.25 21.39 2.32
C MET A 59 16.33 20.50 1.09
N ARG A 60 17.53 20.10 0.65
CA ARG A 60 17.70 19.16 -0.47
C ARG A 60 17.06 17.81 -0.18
N ARG A 61 17.37 17.21 0.98
CA ARG A 61 16.82 15.94 1.42
C ARG A 61 15.30 15.99 1.53
N TYR A 62 14.76 17.04 2.13
CA TYR A 62 13.30 17.19 2.24
C TYR A 62 12.64 17.37 0.86
N THR A 63 13.27 18.13 -0.03
CA THR A 63 12.77 18.28 -1.41
C THR A 63 12.76 16.94 -2.15
N ASP A 64 13.76 16.08 -1.93
CA ASP A 64 13.79 14.74 -2.54
C ASP A 64 12.68 13.83 -1.99
N ILE A 65 12.38 13.92 -0.69
CA ILE A 65 11.23 13.21 -0.10
C ILE A 65 9.92 13.76 -0.68
N ILE A 66 9.76 15.07 -0.80
CA ILE A 66 8.57 15.68 -1.40
C ILE A 66 8.40 15.22 -2.86
N ARG A 67 9.50 15.12 -3.64
CA ARG A 67 9.47 14.65 -5.03
C ARG A 67 9.00 13.19 -5.19
N SER A 68 9.00 12.37 -4.14
CA SER A 68 8.49 10.99 -4.24
C SER A 68 6.96 10.97 -4.40
N ALA A 69 6.25 11.87 -3.72
CA ALA A 69 4.78 11.95 -3.73
C ALA A 69 4.21 13.15 -4.48
N PHE A 70 5.03 14.15 -4.82
CA PHE A 70 4.62 15.37 -5.51
C PHE A 70 5.44 15.61 -6.79
N GLU A 71 4.79 16.17 -7.79
CA GLU A 71 5.42 16.79 -8.96
C GLU A 71 5.76 18.24 -8.61
N LEU A 72 7.02 18.61 -8.80
CA LEU A 72 7.54 19.95 -8.54
C LEU A 72 8.05 20.53 -9.86
N GLU A 73 7.47 21.64 -10.29
CA GLU A 73 7.92 22.39 -11.45
C GLU A 73 8.25 23.84 -11.08
N GLU A 74 9.40 24.31 -11.55
CA GLU A 74 9.81 25.71 -11.36
C GLU A 74 9.14 26.60 -12.42
N VAL A 75 8.35 27.57 -11.96
CA VAL A 75 7.71 28.55 -12.84
C VAL A 75 8.71 29.67 -13.15
N LYS A 76 9.45 29.50 -14.25
CA LYS A 76 10.46 30.46 -14.72
C LYS A 76 9.87 31.79 -15.21
N ILE A 77 8.62 31.78 -15.67
CA ILE A 77 7.94 32.94 -16.27
C ILE A 77 6.74 33.29 -15.39
N ASP A 78 6.86 34.39 -14.65
CA ASP A 78 5.78 34.91 -13.81
C ASP A 78 4.75 35.70 -14.64
N LYS A 79 4.01 34.99 -15.51
CA LYS A 79 2.90 35.54 -16.28
C LYS A 79 1.58 34.87 -15.86
N PRO A 80 0.47 35.64 -15.76
CA PRO A 80 -0.81 35.09 -15.36
C PRO A 80 -1.32 34.00 -16.33
N GLU A 81 -0.99 34.09 -17.62
CA GLU A 81 -1.30 33.04 -18.60
C GLU A 81 -0.60 31.71 -18.33
N VAL A 82 0.65 31.76 -17.86
CA VAL A 82 1.43 30.56 -17.52
C VAL A 82 0.91 29.96 -16.23
N ILE A 83 0.62 30.80 -15.23
CA ILE A 83 0.00 30.40 -13.97
C ILE A 83 -1.33 29.68 -14.23
N LYS A 84 -2.18 30.26 -15.08
CA LYS A 84 -3.48 29.66 -15.43
C LYS A 84 -3.32 28.30 -16.11
N LYS A 85 -2.32 28.12 -16.99
CA LYS A 85 -2.02 26.80 -17.58
C LYS A 85 -1.58 25.77 -16.55
N TYR A 86 -0.84 26.18 -15.53
CA TYR A 86 -0.44 25.31 -14.42
C TYR A 86 -1.66 24.92 -13.56
N GLU A 87 -2.52 25.88 -13.24
CA GLU A 87 -3.77 25.64 -12.50
C GLU A 87 -4.74 24.74 -13.28
N GLU A 88 -4.88 24.93 -14.59
CA GLU A 88 -5.67 24.07 -15.49
C GLU A 88 -5.17 22.62 -15.51
N ARG A 89 -3.86 22.42 -15.30
CA ARG A 89 -3.24 21.08 -15.16
C ARG A 89 -3.34 20.52 -13.74
N GLY A 90 -3.93 21.26 -12.81
CA GLY A 90 -4.10 20.88 -11.41
C GLY A 90 -2.91 21.17 -10.51
N PHE A 91 -1.97 22.02 -10.93
CA PHE A 91 -0.87 22.47 -10.06
C PHE A 91 -1.32 23.62 -9.18
N LYS A 92 -0.88 23.61 -7.92
CA LYS A 92 -0.94 24.77 -7.03
C LYS A 92 0.37 25.50 -7.06
N ILE A 93 0.31 26.82 -7.18
CA ILE A 93 1.50 27.66 -7.28
C ILE A 93 1.75 28.33 -5.94
N GLY A 94 2.96 28.20 -5.44
CA GLY A 94 3.43 28.95 -4.27
C GLY A 94 4.76 29.62 -4.55
N THR A 95 5.06 30.63 -3.76
CA THR A 95 6.35 31.34 -3.80
C THR A 95 7.25 30.79 -2.70
N THR A 96 8.45 30.32 -3.06
CA THR A 96 9.50 29.93 -2.12
C THR A 96 10.70 30.85 -2.28
N ARG A 97 11.35 31.28 -1.20
CA ARG A 97 12.63 31.99 -1.25
C ARG A 97 13.75 30.99 -1.12
N VAL A 98 14.47 30.77 -2.21
CA VAL A 98 15.68 29.92 -2.21
C VAL A 98 16.89 30.71 -1.69
N ASN A 99 16.87 32.04 -1.77
CA ASN A 99 17.90 32.94 -1.22
C ASN A 99 17.32 34.33 -0.92
N ASP A 100 18.03 35.11 -0.09
CA ASP A 100 17.58 36.42 0.45
C ASP A 100 17.09 37.42 -0.63
N ASN A 101 17.48 37.26 -1.90
CA ASN A 101 17.05 38.11 -3.01
C ASN A 101 16.28 37.41 -4.15
N ASN A 102 16.12 36.07 -4.15
CA ASN A 102 15.41 35.37 -5.23
C ASN A 102 14.18 34.62 -4.71
N LYS A 103 13.01 35.23 -4.96
CA LYS A 103 11.71 34.57 -4.86
C LYS A 103 11.49 33.73 -6.12
N GLN A 104 11.36 32.42 -5.96
CA GLN A 104 11.04 31.51 -7.04
C GLN A 104 9.60 31.01 -6.89
N LYS A 105 8.84 31.04 -7.99
CA LYS A 105 7.51 30.41 -8.01
C LYS A 105 7.68 28.93 -8.33
N ILE A 106 7.10 28.10 -7.47
CA ILE A 106 7.09 26.64 -7.62
C ILE A 106 5.63 26.21 -7.79
N ALA A 107 5.38 25.46 -8.84
CA ALA A 107 4.16 24.72 -9.06
C ALA A 107 4.31 23.33 -8.44
N ILE A 108 3.41 22.98 -7.52
CA ILE A 108 3.37 21.66 -6.87
C ILE A 108 2.04 21.00 -7.20
N LYS A 109 2.09 19.71 -7.51
CA LYS A 109 0.92 18.86 -7.68
C LYS A 109 1.15 17.52 -7.02
N LYS A 110 0.20 17.03 -6.21
CA LYS A 110 0.29 15.66 -5.68
C LYS A 110 0.20 14.64 -6.82
N ARG A 111 1.10 13.67 -6.83
CA ARG A 111 1.09 12.60 -7.83
C ARG A 111 -0.20 11.79 -7.67
N PRO A 112 -1.05 11.72 -8.71
CA PRO A 112 -2.27 10.95 -8.61
C PRO A 112 -1.93 9.47 -8.72
N ILE A 113 -2.48 8.65 -7.82
CA ILE A 113 -2.40 7.19 -7.91
C ILE A 113 -3.52 6.76 -8.85
N MET A 114 -3.16 6.47 -10.10
CA MET A 114 -4.12 6.17 -11.16
C MET A 114 -4.03 4.73 -11.65
N ARG A 115 -2.87 4.08 -11.48
CA ARG A 115 -2.60 2.71 -11.91
C ARG A 115 -2.16 1.87 -10.71
N VAL A 116 -2.32 0.56 -10.82
CA VAL A 116 -1.80 -0.39 -9.82
C VAL A 116 -0.27 -0.30 -9.73
N THR A 117 0.42 0.00 -10.83
CA THR A 117 1.87 0.21 -10.86
C THR A 117 2.33 1.43 -10.07
N ASP A 118 1.43 2.37 -9.77
CA ASP A 118 1.75 3.55 -8.96
C ASP A 118 1.63 3.24 -7.46
N LEU A 119 1.11 2.07 -7.08
CA LEU A 119 1.00 1.63 -5.69
C LEU A 119 2.37 1.18 -5.17
N THR A 120 2.67 1.58 -3.95
CA THR A 120 3.89 1.23 -3.22
C THR A 120 3.54 0.92 -1.77
N TYR A 121 4.42 0.22 -1.07
CA TYR A 121 4.28 -0.01 0.37
C TYR A 121 4.20 1.29 1.18
N GLU A 122 4.71 2.39 0.64
CA GLU A 122 4.71 3.70 1.31
C GLU A 122 3.39 4.42 1.17
N ASN A 123 2.66 4.23 0.07
CA ASN A 123 1.45 4.97 -0.26
C ASN A 123 0.15 4.20 -0.04
N ILE A 124 0.21 2.86 0.04
CA ILE A 124 -0.99 2.01 0.11
C ILE A 124 -1.84 2.30 1.35
N HIS A 125 -1.22 2.66 2.47
CA HIS A 125 -1.92 3.03 3.71
C HIS A 125 -2.53 4.44 3.68
N HIS A 126 -2.16 5.26 2.69
CA HIS A 126 -2.62 6.65 2.56
C HIS A 126 -3.72 6.82 1.50
N ILE A 127 -4.15 5.74 0.85
CA ILE A 127 -5.28 5.74 -0.06
C ILE A 127 -6.51 5.13 0.61
N SER A 128 -7.70 5.53 0.16
CA SER A 128 -8.93 4.92 0.63
C SER A 128 -9.30 3.65 -0.14
N ALA A 129 -10.16 2.81 0.44
CA ALA A 129 -10.69 1.62 -0.23
C ALA A 129 -11.41 1.99 -1.53
N SER A 130 -12.21 3.05 -1.53
CA SER A 130 -12.91 3.50 -2.75
C SER A 130 -11.91 3.91 -3.85
N LYS A 131 -10.78 4.52 -3.47
CA LYS A 131 -9.73 4.89 -4.44
C LYS A 131 -9.01 3.66 -4.99
N LEU A 132 -8.73 2.67 -4.14
CA LEU A 132 -8.17 1.39 -4.57
C LEU A 132 -9.10 0.70 -5.59
N ILE A 133 -10.40 0.63 -5.31
CA ILE A 133 -11.40 0.06 -6.21
C ILE A 133 -11.43 0.80 -7.55
N GLU A 134 -11.35 2.13 -7.57
CA GLU A 134 -11.27 2.92 -8.80
C GLU A 134 -10.01 2.57 -9.61
N VAL A 135 -8.85 2.45 -8.94
CA VAL A 135 -7.57 2.10 -9.59
C VAL A 135 -7.62 0.69 -10.16
N LEU A 136 -8.18 -0.27 -9.44
CA LEU A 136 -8.37 -1.64 -9.91
C LEU A 136 -9.32 -1.67 -11.12
N GLY A 137 -10.49 -1.05 -11.02
CA GLY A 137 -11.51 -1.07 -12.08
C GLY A 137 -11.08 -0.36 -13.36
N ARG A 138 -10.30 0.72 -13.26
CA ARG A 138 -9.82 1.47 -14.43
C ARG A 138 -8.72 0.76 -15.20
N ASN A 139 -7.91 -0.07 -14.55
CA ASN A 139 -6.69 -0.63 -15.14
C ASN A 139 -6.72 -2.16 -15.30
N PHE A 140 -7.68 -2.86 -14.67
CA PHE A 140 -7.74 -4.33 -14.67
C PHE A 140 -9.19 -4.83 -14.76
N GLY A 141 -9.56 -5.34 -15.94
CA GLY A 141 -10.83 -6.06 -16.17
C GLY A 141 -10.70 -7.59 -16.14
N GLY A 142 -9.51 -8.11 -15.80
CA GLY A 142 -9.20 -9.54 -15.83
C GLY A 142 -9.51 -10.30 -14.54
N GLY A 143 -9.77 -9.60 -13.43
CA GLY A 143 -9.91 -10.20 -12.10
C GLY A 143 -8.70 -9.99 -11.20
N TRP A 144 -8.82 -10.38 -9.94
CA TRP A 144 -7.75 -10.23 -8.94
C TRP A 144 -6.49 -11.02 -9.28
N GLU A 145 -6.66 -12.22 -9.82
CA GLU A 145 -5.54 -13.10 -10.23
C GLU A 145 -4.76 -12.56 -11.43
N SER A 146 -5.26 -11.55 -12.13
CA SER A 146 -4.54 -10.91 -13.24
C SER A 146 -3.47 -9.91 -12.78
N LEU A 147 -3.49 -9.52 -11.49
CA LEU A 147 -2.50 -8.63 -10.90
C LEU A 147 -1.18 -9.37 -10.69
N SER A 148 -0.04 -8.68 -10.88
CA SER A 148 1.25 -9.25 -10.53
C SER A 148 1.32 -9.57 -9.04
N GLN A 149 2.10 -10.59 -8.68
CA GLN A 149 2.29 -10.97 -7.27
C GLN A 149 2.69 -9.77 -6.41
N SER A 150 3.66 -8.97 -6.87
CA SER A 150 4.10 -7.75 -6.20
C SER A 150 2.99 -6.74 -5.95
N ALA A 151 2.07 -6.56 -6.90
CA ALA A 151 0.95 -5.64 -6.76
C ALA A 151 -0.05 -6.15 -5.74
N ARG A 152 -0.36 -7.46 -5.77
CA ARG A 152 -1.23 -8.10 -4.79
C ARG A 152 -0.66 -7.99 -3.39
N ASP A 153 0.64 -8.25 -3.22
CA ASP A 153 1.33 -8.16 -1.93
C ASP A 153 1.27 -6.73 -1.35
N ILE A 154 1.54 -5.70 -2.17
CA ILE A 154 1.43 -4.29 -1.77
C ILE A 154 0.00 -3.99 -1.32
N ILE A 155 -1.00 -4.37 -2.11
CA ILE A 155 -2.41 -4.12 -1.79
C ILE A 155 -2.79 -4.86 -0.49
N MET A 156 -2.40 -6.13 -0.36
CA MET A 156 -2.66 -6.93 0.84
C MET A 156 -1.94 -6.40 2.08
N ALA A 157 -0.87 -5.60 1.94
CA ALA A 157 -0.26 -4.94 3.08
C ALA A 157 -1.17 -3.84 3.67
N GLY A 158 -1.83 -3.04 2.83
CA GLY A 158 -2.70 -1.94 3.26
C GLY A 158 -4.19 -2.29 3.38
N PHE A 159 -4.64 -3.35 2.73
CA PHE A 159 -6.06 -3.69 2.61
C PHE A 159 -6.31 -5.16 2.92
N ASP A 160 -7.46 -5.42 3.53
CA ASP A 160 -8.04 -6.74 3.61
C ASP A 160 -8.86 -6.98 2.34
N ILE A 161 -8.38 -7.92 1.52
CA ILE A 161 -8.96 -8.24 0.22
C ILE A 161 -9.63 -9.60 0.29
N SER A 162 -10.88 -9.67 -0.19
CA SER A 162 -11.63 -10.91 -0.33
C SER A 162 -12.24 -10.94 -1.72
N THR A 163 -11.99 -12.00 -2.48
CA THR A 163 -12.52 -12.19 -3.83
C THR A 163 -13.54 -13.31 -3.84
N ASN A 164 -14.61 -13.14 -4.61
CA ASN A 164 -15.59 -14.20 -4.82
C ASN A 164 -16.13 -14.15 -6.24
N THR A 165 -16.29 -15.30 -6.87
CA THR A 165 -16.88 -15.41 -8.20
C THR A 165 -18.19 -16.17 -8.09
N LEU A 166 -19.30 -15.48 -8.35
CA LEU A 166 -20.65 -16.02 -8.25
C LEU A 166 -21.49 -15.61 -9.47
N PRO A 167 -22.57 -16.34 -9.80
CA PRO A 167 -23.57 -15.86 -10.73
C PRO A 167 -24.14 -14.50 -10.27
N GLN A 168 -24.39 -13.59 -11.22
CA GLN A 168 -24.83 -12.21 -10.91
C GLN A 168 -26.09 -12.17 -10.03
N ASP A 169 -27.07 -13.03 -10.32
CA ASP A 169 -28.31 -13.14 -9.54
C ASP A 169 -28.09 -13.54 -8.08
N ARG A 170 -27.03 -14.31 -7.81
CA ARG A 170 -26.69 -14.79 -6.47
C ARG A 170 -25.87 -13.76 -5.69
N LEU A 171 -25.05 -12.96 -6.37
CA LEU A 171 -24.22 -11.93 -5.75
C LEU A 171 -25.11 -10.86 -5.09
N HIS A 172 -26.15 -10.42 -5.81
CA HIS A 172 -27.08 -9.35 -5.39
C HIS A 172 -28.31 -9.84 -4.62
N LYS A 173 -28.30 -11.08 -4.13
CA LYS A 173 -29.42 -11.61 -3.35
C LYS A 173 -29.55 -10.85 -2.02
N ALA A 174 -30.76 -10.39 -1.69
CA ALA A 174 -31.06 -9.72 -0.42
C ALA A 174 -30.64 -10.57 0.80
N GLY A 175 -29.93 -9.96 1.74
CA GLY A 175 -29.32 -10.62 2.91
C GLY A 175 -28.09 -11.50 2.59
N GLY A 176 -27.60 -11.45 1.35
CA GLY A 176 -26.50 -12.24 0.84
C GLY A 176 -25.11 -11.71 1.24
N LEU A 177 -24.07 -12.25 0.57
CA LEU A 177 -22.68 -11.90 0.84
C LEU A 177 -22.39 -10.42 0.58
N TYR A 178 -22.93 -9.88 -0.51
CA TYR A 178 -22.72 -8.50 -0.93
C TYR A 178 -23.14 -7.51 0.15
N GLU A 179 -24.41 -7.55 0.57
CA GLU A 179 -24.94 -6.63 1.60
C GLU A 179 -24.21 -6.76 2.95
N LYS A 180 -23.82 -7.98 3.34
CA LYS A 180 -23.04 -8.21 4.56
C LYS A 180 -21.67 -7.53 4.48
N LYS A 181 -20.94 -7.73 3.38
CA LYS A 181 -19.61 -7.12 3.18
C LYS A 181 -19.68 -5.60 3.12
N ILE A 182 -20.68 -5.04 2.43
CA ILE A 182 -20.91 -3.58 2.42
C ILE A 182 -21.20 -3.07 3.85
N LYS A 183 -22.02 -3.78 4.62
CA LYS A 183 -22.32 -3.43 6.02
C LYS A 183 -21.09 -3.53 6.93
N ASP A 184 -20.19 -4.46 6.64
CA ASP A 184 -18.91 -4.63 7.34
C ASP A 184 -17.87 -3.56 6.95
N GLY A 185 -18.19 -2.67 6.02
CA GLY A 185 -17.35 -1.56 5.57
C GLY A 185 -16.36 -1.92 4.47
N TYR A 186 -16.63 -2.99 3.69
CA TYR A 186 -15.89 -3.28 2.47
C TYR A 186 -16.45 -2.47 1.31
N GLU A 187 -15.55 -1.94 0.49
CA GLU A 187 -15.85 -1.46 -0.85
C GLU A 187 -15.76 -2.61 -1.84
N VAL A 188 -16.48 -2.55 -2.95
CA VAL A 188 -16.58 -3.66 -3.90
C VAL A 188 -16.31 -3.21 -5.33
N LEU A 189 -15.50 -3.99 -6.04
CA LEU A 189 -15.37 -3.94 -7.50
C LEU A 189 -16.02 -5.17 -8.09
N GLU A 190 -17.00 -4.99 -8.95
CA GLU A 190 -17.62 -6.07 -9.72
C GLU A 190 -17.04 -6.11 -11.13
N ILE A 191 -16.47 -7.24 -11.50
CA ILE A 191 -15.94 -7.51 -12.83
C ILE A 191 -16.87 -8.53 -13.49
N PRO A 192 -17.66 -8.12 -14.50
CA PRO A 192 -18.57 -9.03 -15.20
C PRO A 192 -17.77 -10.05 -16.03
N LYS A 193 -18.06 -11.34 -15.83
CA LYS A 193 -17.52 -12.48 -16.58
C LYS A 193 -18.68 -13.27 -17.20
N GLY A 194 -19.34 -12.68 -18.18
CA GLY A 194 -20.53 -13.26 -18.81
C GLY A 194 -21.70 -13.33 -17.82
N THR A 195 -22.21 -14.54 -17.54
CA THR A 195 -23.28 -14.78 -16.56
C THR A 195 -22.80 -14.78 -15.11
N TRP A 196 -21.48 -14.71 -14.89
CA TRP A 196 -20.84 -14.63 -13.59
C TRP A 196 -20.31 -13.22 -13.35
N ALA A 197 -20.09 -12.88 -12.08
CA ALA A 197 -19.38 -11.69 -11.67
C ALA A 197 -18.32 -12.08 -10.64
N GLU A 198 -17.10 -11.59 -10.85
CA GLU A 198 -16.07 -11.60 -9.82
C GLU A 198 -16.22 -10.32 -9.00
N ALA A 199 -16.53 -10.47 -7.72
CA ALA A 199 -16.59 -9.39 -6.76
C ALA A 199 -15.28 -9.36 -5.95
N ILE A 200 -14.59 -8.23 -6.01
CA ILE A 200 -13.38 -7.96 -5.22
C ILE A 200 -13.79 -7.00 -4.10
N PHE A 201 -13.83 -7.50 -2.89
CA PHE A 201 -14.10 -6.72 -1.69
C PHE A 201 -12.78 -6.23 -1.10
N ALA A 202 -12.69 -4.93 -0.84
CA ALA A 202 -11.53 -4.30 -0.23
C ALA A 202 -11.93 -3.49 1.01
N LYS A 203 -11.20 -3.67 2.10
CA LYS A 203 -11.37 -2.87 3.33
C LYS A 203 -10.01 -2.38 3.82
N GLU A 204 -9.94 -1.12 4.21
CA GLU A 204 -8.71 -0.55 4.78
C GLU A 204 -8.29 -1.32 6.03
N LYS A 205 -7.04 -1.79 6.07
CA LYS A 205 -6.47 -2.31 7.31
C LYS A 205 -6.22 -1.12 8.23
N PRO A 206 -6.57 -1.23 9.53
CA PRO A 206 -6.17 -0.21 10.48
C PRO A 206 -4.64 -0.10 10.45
N GLU A 207 -4.12 1.12 10.33
CA GLU A 207 -2.69 1.39 10.52
C GLU A 207 -2.35 0.96 11.95
N ILE A 208 -1.79 -0.24 12.10
CA ILE A 208 -1.08 -0.58 13.31
C ILE A 208 0.13 0.33 13.25
N GLU A 209 0.09 1.43 13.99
CA GLU A 209 1.30 2.16 14.34
C GLU A 209 2.23 1.12 14.96
N VAL A 210 3.14 0.57 14.15
CA VAL A 210 4.33 -0.08 14.67
C VAL A 210 5.09 1.05 15.29
N ARG A 211 4.70 1.40 16.53
CA ARG A 211 5.58 2.07 17.47
C ARG A 211 6.81 1.21 17.41
N GLN A 212 7.86 1.73 16.78
CA GLN A 212 9.18 1.12 16.88
C GLN A 212 9.37 0.92 18.37
N ALA A 213 9.26 -0.33 18.80
CA ALA A 213 9.53 -0.70 20.17
C ALA A 213 11.00 -0.33 20.31
N LYS A 214 11.25 0.81 20.96
CA LYS A 214 12.56 1.09 21.51
C LYS A 214 12.92 -0.18 22.28
N PRO A 215 14.05 -0.85 22.00
CA PRO A 215 14.50 -1.90 22.89
C PRO A 215 14.63 -1.25 24.26
N ALA A 216 13.73 -1.62 25.17
CA ALA A 216 13.78 -1.13 26.54
C ALA A 216 14.97 -1.83 27.19
N ILE A 217 16.14 -1.21 27.08
CA ILE A 217 17.22 -1.42 28.05
C ILE A 217 16.65 -0.91 29.37
N LYS A 218 16.08 -1.82 30.16
CA LYS A 218 15.77 -1.60 31.56
C LYS A 218 17.02 -1.97 32.34
N THR A 219 17.82 -0.97 32.69
CA THR A 219 18.76 -1.05 33.80
C THR A 219 18.04 -0.59 35.06
N ASP A 220 18.10 -1.47 36.07
CA ASP A 220 18.12 -1.22 37.52
C ASP A 220 16.80 -0.76 38.18
N LEU A 221 16.28 -1.33 39.29
CA LEU A 221 16.72 -2.34 40.25
C LEU A 221 15.51 -2.65 41.20
N ASP A 222 15.60 -3.76 41.93
CA ASP A 222 14.83 -4.18 43.14
C ASP A 222 13.40 -4.75 42.93
N GLU A 223 12.95 -5.86 43.51
CA GLU A 223 13.49 -6.91 44.40
C GLU A 223 12.42 -8.04 44.45
N GLU A 224 12.88 -9.28 44.65
CA GLU A 224 12.16 -10.43 45.27
C GLU A 224 11.18 -11.33 44.47
N GLU A 225 11.54 -12.63 44.51
CA GLU A 225 10.71 -13.87 44.45
C GLU A 225 10.15 -14.29 43.07
N GLU A 226 10.30 -15.52 42.58
CA GLU A 226 10.72 -16.80 43.16
C GLU A 226 11.16 -17.73 42.00
N GLU A 227 12.04 -18.67 42.30
CA GLU A 227 12.72 -19.62 41.43
C GLU A 227 11.78 -20.52 40.61
N GLU A 228 12.09 -20.71 39.32
CA GLU A 228 11.92 -22.02 38.68
C GLU A 228 13.13 -22.30 37.79
N LEU A 229 14.19 -22.79 38.45
CA LEU A 229 15.41 -23.32 37.84
C LEU A 229 15.11 -24.64 37.11
N LEU A 230 15.34 -24.65 35.80
CA LEU A 230 15.68 -25.87 35.07
C LEU A 230 17.08 -25.69 34.44
N PRO A 231 17.92 -26.73 34.50
CA PRO A 231 19.37 -26.59 34.55
C PRO A 231 20.00 -26.24 33.20
N GLU A 232 21.05 -25.42 33.27
CA GLU A 232 22.05 -25.25 32.23
C GLU A 232 22.79 -26.57 32.01
N GLU A 233 22.64 -27.18 30.83
CA GLU A 233 23.67 -28.06 30.30
C GLU A 233 24.56 -27.24 29.36
N GLU A 234 25.78 -27.00 29.81
CA GLU A 234 26.91 -26.67 28.95
C GLU A 234 27.04 -27.74 27.87
N ASN A 235 26.93 -27.34 26.60
CA ASN A 235 27.62 -28.06 25.54
C ASN A 235 28.29 -27.04 24.63
N ASN A 236 29.62 -27.01 24.72
CA ASN A 236 30.50 -26.46 23.72
C ASN A 236 30.22 -27.20 22.41
N GLU A 237 29.69 -26.54 21.39
CA GLU A 237 29.85 -27.01 20.02
C GLU A 237 30.29 -25.84 19.15
N GLU A 238 31.36 -26.14 18.43
CA GLU A 238 32.23 -25.28 17.67
C GLU A 238 31.48 -24.67 16.46
N GLU A 239 32.00 -23.54 15.98
CA GLU A 239 31.60 -22.93 14.72
C GLU A 239 31.82 -23.93 13.56
N GLU A 240 30.78 -24.66 13.15
CA GLU A 240 30.78 -25.31 11.84
C GLU A 240 30.35 -24.29 10.77
N GLU A 241 31.36 -23.79 10.05
CA GLU A 241 31.22 -23.22 8.71
C GLU A 241 30.49 -24.23 7.82
N ASP A 242 29.22 -23.97 7.55
CA ASP A 242 28.39 -24.72 6.58
C ASP A 242 28.84 -24.31 5.16
N ASP A 243 30.02 -24.77 4.75
CA ASP A 243 30.55 -24.63 3.40
C ASP A 243 29.80 -25.62 2.50
N PHE A 244 28.90 -25.09 1.68
CA PHE A 244 28.07 -25.84 0.74
C PHE A 244 28.95 -26.54 -0.31
N ASP A 245 29.25 -27.82 -0.09
CA ASP A 245 30.08 -28.63 -0.98
C ASP A 245 29.32 -28.97 -2.29
N GLU A 246 29.57 -28.19 -3.34
CA GLU A 246 28.94 -28.29 -4.67
C GLU A 246 29.28 -29.61 -5.41
N ASP A 247 30.24 -30.39 -4.89
CA ASP A 247 30.73 -31.64 -5.49
C ASP A 247 29.92 -32.90 -5.10
N LYS A 248 28.87 -32.77 -4.28
CA LYS A 248 28.01 -33.90 -3.87
C LYS A 248 26.69 -34.03 -4.66
N LEU A 249 26.49 -33.20 -5.68
CA LEU A 249 25.41 -33.37 -6.67
C LEU A 249 25.76 -34.45 -7.69
N THR A 250 25.76 -35.71 -7.25
CA THR A 250 25.81 -36.84 -8.19
C THR A 250 24.41 -37.15 -8.72
N GLU A 251 24.36 -37.54 -9.99
CA GLU A 251 23.15 -37.81 -10.79
C GLU A 251 22.20 -38.85 -10.16
N GLU A 252 22.67 -39.62 -9.18
CA GLU A 252 21.89 -40.61 -8.43
C GLU A 252 20.91 -40.01 -7.41
N SER A 253 21.09 -38.75 -6.99
CA SER A 253 20.20 -38.07 -6.02
C SER A 253 18.88 -37.56 -6.63
N TYR A 254 18.74 -37.56 -7.96
CA TYR A 254 17.49 -37.25 -8.66
C TYR A 254 16.53 -38.44 -8.75
N ARG A 255 16.90 -39.61 -8.22
CA ARG A 255 16.06 -40.81 -8.33
C ARG A 255 14.96 -40.79 -7.27
N THR A 256 13.81 -40.22 -7.61
CA THR A 256 12.56 -40.49 -6.90
C THR A 256 12.21 -41.97 -7.09
N THR A 257 12.24 -42.76 -6.01
CA THR A 257 11.78 -44.16 -6.03
C THR A 257 10.27 -44.19 -6.25
N TYR A 258 9.85 -44.21 -7.51
CA TYR A 258 8.59 -44.83 -7.90
C TYR A 258 8.91 -46.27 -8.32
N ASP A 259 8.61 -47.23 -7.43
CA ASP A 259 8.46 -48.63 -7.82
C ASP A 259 7.17 -48.71 -8.63
N THR A 260 7.28 -48.65 -9.96
CA THR A 260 6.15 -48.87 -10.87
C THR A 260 6.46 -50.10 -11.70
N ASP A 261 5.61 -51.12 -11.55
CA ASP A 261 5.68 -52.38 -12.27
C ASP A 261 5.53 -52.11 -13.79
N PRO A 262 6.42 -52.61 -14.65
CA PRO A 262 6.36 -52.39 -16.10
C PRO A 262 5.11 -52.94 -16.79
N ASN A 263 4.19 -53.59 -16.06
CA ASN A 263 2.87 -53.99 -16.58
C ASN A 263 1.78 -52.91 -16.45
N ASP A 264 1.99 -51.80 -15.73
CA ASP A 264 0.98 -50.73 -15.55
C ASP A 264 1.10 -49.58 -16.58
N LEU A 265 2.01 -49.71 -17.55
CA LEU A 265 2.23 -48.75 -18.64
C LEU A 265 1.56 -49.20 -19.96
N GLU A 266 0.35 -49.77 -19.87
CA GLU A 266 -0.50 -49.96 -21.04
C GLU A 266 -1.20 -48.64 -21.37
N TYR A 267 -0.54 -47.86 -22.24
CA TYR A 267 -1.10 -46.69 -22.92
C TYR A 267 -2.31 -47.13 -23.76
N GLU A 268 -3.54 -46.96 -23.25
CA GLU A 268 -4.72 -46.84 -24.13
C GLU A 268 -4.78 -45.40 -24.66
N ALA A 269 -3.95 -45.16 -25.66
CA ALA A 269 -4.17 -44.12 -26.65
C ALA A 269 -5.23 -44.64 -27.64
N GLU A 270 -6.52 -44.47 -27.33
CA GLU A 270 -7.59 -44.63 -28.32
C GLU A 270 -8.31 -43.31 -28.58
N GLU A 271 -7.96 -42.77 -29.75
CA GLU A 271 -8.79 -42.10 -30.75
C GLU A 271 -9.75 -40.98 -30.34
N ILE A 272 -9.30 -39.76 -30.65
CA ILE A 272 -10.13 -38.70 -31.21
C ILE A 272 -10.96 -39.29 -32.37
N SER A 273 -12.26 -39.46 -32.21
CA SER A 273 -13.21 -39.47 -33.33
C SER A 273 -14.02 -38.18 -33.33
N ASP A 274 -13.80 -37.40 -34.38
CA ASP A 274 -14.52 -36.19 -34.73
C ASP A 274 -15.73 -36.62 -35.56
N ASP A 275 -16.83 -37.02 -34.91
CA ASP A 275 -18.09 -37.32 -35.61
C ASP A 275 -19.00 -36.09 -35.62
N THR A 276 -18.82 -35.31 -36.69
CA THR A 276 -19.87 -34.53 -37.31
C THR A 276 -21.01 -35.44 -37.75
N ASP A 277 -22.24 -35.20 -37.30
CA ASP A 277 -23.43 -35.56 -38.09
C ASP A 277 -24.68 -34.73 -37.69
N PHE A 278 -25.16 -33.99 -38.70
CA PHE A 278 -26.49 -33.41 -39.00
C PHE A 278 -27.35 -32.67 -37.94
#